data_AF-A0A9X2WFI9-F1
#
_entry.id   AF-A0A9X2WFI9-F1
#
_cell.length_a   1.000
_cell.length_b   1.000
_cell.length_c   1.000
_cell.angle_alpha   90.00
_cell.angle_beta   90.00
_cell.angle_gamma   90.00
#
_symmetry.space_group_name_H-M   'P 1'
#
loop_
_entity.id
_entity.type
_entity.pdbx_description
1 polymer ?
#
loop_
_entity_poly.entity_id
_entity_poly.type
_entity_poly.pdbx_seq_one_letter_code
_entity_poly.pdbx_strand_id
1 'polypeptide(L)'
;MKAPESTLLFWTLTALLILSGCTVYPSKVPLDQGYARCELISRQLALNYEWLEANTHADLLRGLGDCQQSAEVCLGAYVVIVGGWTAGSAIVSGSVYLAGNTLHWLEYQGRCNNSGLRQLIKRAQPPLKAAPMQISRY
;
A
#
# COMPACT_ATOMS: atom_id res chain seq x y z
N MET A 1 1.19 -23.73 -34.94
CA MET A 1 1.88 -22.42 -35.11
C MET A 1 2.86 -22.30 -33.95
N LYS A 2 4.18 -22.30 -34.22
CA LYS A 2 5.21 -22.28 -33.18
C LYS A 2 5.52 -20.82 -32.87
N ALA A 3 5.24 -20.37 -31.65
CA ALA A 3 5.53 -19.00 -31.25
C ALA A 3 7.04 -18.76 -31.35
N PRO A 4 7.48 -17.60 -31.87
CA PRO A 4 8.91 -17.33 -32.02
C PRO A 4 9.57 -17.30 -30.64
N GLU A 5 10.74 -17.95 -30.51
CA GLU A 5 11.46 -18.13 -29.25
C GLU A 5 11.72 -16.80 -28.52
N SER A 6 11.88 -15.70 -29.27
CA SER A 6 12.04 -14.35 -28.74
C SER A 6 10.82 -13.80 -27.99
N THR A 7 9.59 -14.11 -28.44
CA THR A 7 8.37 -13.71 -27.72
C THR A 7 8.21 -14.49 -26.41
N LEU A 8 8.53 -15.78 -26.41
CA LEU A 8 8.51 -16.61 -25.20
C LEU A 8 9.50 -16.09 -24.14
N LEU A 9 10.69 -15.67 -24.58
CA LEU A 9 11.71 -15.04 -23.74
C LEU A 9 11.25 -13.70 -23.15
N PHE A 10 10.56 -12.87 -23.93
CA PHE A 10 10.05 -11.58 -23.46
C PHE A 10 8.95 -11.74 -22.40
N TRP A 11 8.00 -12.66 -22.62
CA TRP A 11 6.94 -12.95 -21.65
C TRP A 11 7.48 -13.59 -20.37
N THR A 12 8.46 -14.48 -20.48
CA THR A 12 9.10 -15.09 -19.30
C THR A 12 9.88 -14.05 -18.49
N LEU A 13 10.65 -13.16 -19.12
CA LEU A 13 11.32 -12.04 -18.43
C LEU A 13 10.32 -11.09 -17.76
N THR A 14 9.23 -10.75 -18.44
CA THR A 14 8.17 -9.87 -17.89
C THR A 14 7.47 -10.53 -16.71
N ALA A 15 7.14 -11.81 -16.81
CA ALA A 15 6.56 -12.58 -15.71
C ALA A 15 7.52 -12.68 -14.52
N LEU A 16 8.80 -12.92 -14.77
CA LEU A 16 9.84 -12.98 -13.74
C LEU A 16 9.97 -11.62 -13.01
N LEU A 17 9.92 -10.52 -13.77
CA LEU A 17 9.95 -9.15 -13.21
C LEU A 17 8.73 -8.87 -12.32
N ILE A 18 7.55 -9.30 -12.75
CA ILE A 18 6.31 -9.14 -11.96
C ILE A 18 6.36 -10.01 -10.69
N LEU A 19 6.94 -11.21 -10.76
CA LEU A 19 7.05 -12.16 -9.65
C LEU A 19 8.10 -11.75 -8.61
N SER A 20 9.15 -11.01 -9.00
CA SER A 20 10.13 -10.47 -8.04
C SER A 20 9.58 -9.34 -7.14
N GLY A 21 8.39 -8.80 -7.46
CA GLY A 21 7.87 -7.48 -7.06
C GLY A 21 7.52 -7.19 -5.60
N CYS A 22 8.09 -7.84 -4.57
CA CYS A 22 7.71 -7.51 -3.19
C CYS A 22 8.91 -7.38 -2.24
N THR A 23 9.64 -6.25 -2.34
CA THR A 23 10.63 -5.86 -1.32
C THR A 23 10.04 -4.94 -0.25
N VAL A 24 9.08 -4.11 -0.64
CA VAL A 24 8.29 -3.26 0.25
C VAL A 24 6.87 -3.77 0.18
N TYR A 25 6.27 -4.13 1.31
CA TYR A 25 4.91 -4.64 1.36
C TYR A 25 4.11 -4.02 2.51
N PRO A 26 2.80 -3.79 2.30
CA PRO A 26 1.94 -3.36 3.38
C PRO A 26 1.62 -4.53 4.33
N SER A 27 1.84 -4.33 5.63
CA SER A 27 1.44 -5.25 6.69
C SER A 27 0.24 -4.69 7.46
N LYS A 28 -0.53 -5.57 8.10
CA LYS A 28 -1.70 -5.19 8.91
C LYS A 28 -1.26 -4.92 10.33
N VAL A 29 -1.62 -3.76 10.88
CA VAL A 29 -1.35 -3.43 12.28
C VAL A 29 -2.39 -4.13 13.18
N PRO A 30 -2.01 -4.68 14.35
CA PRO A 30 -2.97 -5.22 15.31
C PRO A 30 -3.97 -4.14 15.72
N LEU A 31 -5.25 -4.51 15.85
CA LEU A 31 -6.29 -3.56 16.22
C LEU A 31 -6.15 -3.11 17.67
N ASP A 32 -6.12 -1.79 17.86
CA ASP A 32 -6.14 -1.20 19.20
C ASP A 32 -7.57 -1.27 19.79
N GLN A 33 -7.67 -1.39 21.12
CA GLN A 33 -8.95 -1.64 21.82
C GLN A 33 -9.96 -0.49 21.66
N GLY A 34 -9.48 0.74 21.42
CA GLY A 34 -10.32 1.90 21.12
C GLY A 34 -11.08 1.76 19.80
N TYR A 35 -10.49 1.09 18.80
CA TYR A 35 -11.10 0.82 17.50
C TYR A 35 -11.97 -0.43 17.51
N ALA A 36 -11.68 -1.41 18.38
CA ALA A 36 -12.46 -2.65 18.48
C ALA A 36 -13.92 -2.44 18.89
N ARG A 37 -14.25 -1.33 19.59
CA ARG A 37 -15.64 -0.97 19.92
C ARG A 37 -16.45 -0.47 18.73
N CYS A 38 -15.79 -0.18 17.61
CA CYS A 38 -16.43 0.11 16.34
C CYS A 38 -16.16 -1.05 15.38
N GLU A 39 -17.22 -1.62 14.83
CA GLU A 39 -17.09 -2.68 13.82
C GLU A 39 -16.55 -2.11 12.50
N LEU A 40 -15.24 -1.94 12.40
CA LEU A 40 -14.54 -1.48 11.20
C LEU A 40 -14.12 -2.70 10.37
N ILE A 41 -14.50 -2.71 9.08
CA ILE A 41 -14.16 -3.74 8.10
C ILE A 41 -12.72 -3.56 7.63
N SER A 42 -12.31 -2.31 7.40
CA SER A 42 -10.96 -1.94 7.00
C SER A 42 -9.99 -2.00 8.18
N ARG A 43 -8.75 -2.42 7.88
CA ARG A 43 -7.65 -2.46 8.84
C ARG A 43 -6.66 -1.35 8.51
N GLN A 44 -5.96 -0.85 9.53
CA GLN A 44 -4.82 0.03 9.32
C GLN A 44 -3.64 -0.77 8.75
N LEU A 45 -3.03 -0.20 7.72
CA LEU A 45 -1.84 -0.76 7.07
C LEU A 45 -0.59 -0.03 7.59
N ALA A 46 0.52 -0.75 7.68
CA ALA A 46 1.88 -0.25 7.90
C ALA A 46 2.77 -0.66 6.72
N LEU A 47 3.79 0.14 6.38
CA LEU A 47 4.80 -0.27 5.39
C LEU A 47 5.97 -0.94 6.11
N ASN A 48 6.34 -2.13 5.66
CA ASN A 48 7.59 -2.79 6.07
C ASN A 48 8.64 -2.70 4.95
N TYR A 49 9.90 -2.52 5.34
CA TYR A 49 11.05 -2.35 4.46
C TYR A 49 12.15 -3.37 4.80
N GLU A 50 11.79 -4.64 4.83
CA GLU A 50 12.67 -5.74 5.30
C GLU A 50 13.93 -5.91 4.44
N TRP A 51 13.90 -5.48 3.18
CA TRP A 51 15.03 -5.58 2.23
C TRP A 51 16.07 -4.46 2.32
N LEU A 52 15.85 -3.43 3.14
CA LEU A 52 16.77 -2.30 3.29
C LEU A 52 17.86 -2.56 4.35
N GLU A 53 18.19 -3.82 4.63
CA GLU A 53 19.34 -4.17 5.45
C GLU A 53 20.62 -4.12 4.62
N ALA A 54 21.70 -3.55 5.18
CA ALA A 54 22.98 -3.34 4.48
C ALA A 54 23.63 -4.62 3.92
N ASN A 55 23.24 -5.80 4.41
CA ASN A 55 23.82 -7.09 4.03
C ASN A 55 23.35 -7.60 2.66
N THR A 56 22.12 -7.27 2.22
CA THR A 56 21.60 -7.69 0.90
C THR A 56 22.28 -6.94 -0.24
N HIS A 57 22.73 -5.71 -0.01
CA HIS A 57 23.46 -4.92 -1.00
C HIS A 57 24.85 -5.53 -1.27
N ALA A 58 25.53 -6.03 -0.23
CA ALA A 58 26.84 -6.66 -0.37
C ALA A 58 26.79 -7.92 -1.24
N ASP A 59 25.74 -8.74 -1.11
CA ASP A 59 25.57 -9.95 -1.94
C ASP A 59 25.21 -9.62 -3.41
N LEU A 60 24.43 -8.56 -3.65
CA LEU A 60 24.16 -8.08 -5.00
C LEU A 60 25.44 -7.59 -5.70
N LEU A 61 26.28 -6.82 -4.98
CA LEU A 61 27.59 -6.38 -5.47
C LEU A 61 28.52 -7.57 -5.76
N ARG A 62 28.46 -8.65 -4.97
CA ARG A 62 29.20 -9.90 -5.26
C ARG A 62 28.67 -10.64 -6.48
N GLY A 63 27.37 -10.58 -6.75
CA GLY A 63 26.72 -11.20 -7.92
C GLY A 63 26.98 -10.48 -9.24
N LEU A 64 27.31 -9.18 -9.20
CA LEU A 64 27.66 -8.36 -10.37
C LEU A 64 29.06 -8.65 -10.95
N GLY A 65 29.87 -9.48 -10.28
CA GLY A 65 31.22 -9.84 -10.71
C GLY A 65 32.30 -8.89 -10.20
N ASP A 66 33.57 -9.16 -10.56
CA ASP A 66 34.71 -8.39 -10.08
C ASP A 66 34.72 -7.00 -10.72
N CYS A 67 34.14 -6.00 -10.04
CA CYS A 67 34.00 -4.61 -10.49
C CYS A 67 35.31 -3.82 -10.53
N GLN A 68 36.45 -4.52 -10.56
CA GLN A 68 37.80 -3.96 -10.54
C GLN A 68 38.15 -3.19 -11.84
N GLN A 69 37.56 -3.58 -12.99
CA GLN A 69 37.95 -3.05 -14.30
C GLN A 69 37.09 -1.89 -14.81
N SER A 70 35.89 -1.67 -14.25
CA SER A 70 34.93 -0.66 -14.74
C SER A 70 33.98 -0.22 -13.62
N ALA A 71 34.54 0.46 -12.63
CA ALA A 71 33.81 0.91 -11.45
C ALA A 71 32.56 1.74 -11.80
N GLU A 72 32.63 2.60 -12.82
CA GLU A 72 31.51 3.46 -13.25
C GLU A 72 30.30 2.67 -13.76
N VAL A 73 30.54 1.61 -14.55
CA VAL A 73 29.47 0.77 -15.11
C VAL A 73 28.80 -0.05 -14.01
N CYS A 74 29.59 -0.57 -13.06
CA CYS A 74 29.09 -1.32 -11.92
C CYS A 74 28.26 -0.44 -10.97
N LEU A 75 28.72 0.79 -10.71
CA LEU A 75 28.01 1.75 -9.88
C LEU A 75 26.69 2.20 -10.55
N GLY A 76 26.71 2.43 -11.86
CA GLY A 76 25.50 2.73 -12.64
C GLY A 76 24.48 1.59 -12.60
N ALA A 77 24.93 0.34 -12.81
CA ALA A 77 24.07 -0.84 -12.73
C ALA A 77 23.48 -1.02 -11.33
N TYR A 78 24.28 -0.82 -10.28
CA TYR A 78 23.83 -0.88 -8.89
C TYR A 78 22.73 0.14 -8.60
N VAL A 79 22.90 1.40 -9.03
CA VAL A 79 21.90 2.46 -8.80
C VAL A 79 20.59 2.15 -9.55
N VAL A 80 20.67 1.65 -10.78
CA VAL A 80 19.48 1.30 -11.57
C VAL A 80 18.76 0.11 -10.97
N ILE A 81 19.50 -0.95 -10.61
CA ILE A 81 18.91 -2.17 -10.07
C ILE A 81 18.40 -1.92 -8.66
N VAL A 82 19.23 -1.49 -7.72
CA VAL A 82 18.82 -1.33 -6.32
C VAL A 82 17.92 -0.10 -6.16
N GLY A 83 18.32 1.04 -6.71
CA GLY A 83 17.56 2.29 -6.59
C GLY A 83 16.25 2.25 -7.35
N GLY A 84 16.26 1.78 -8.61
CA GLY A 84 15.05 1.68 -9.43
C GLY A 84 14.06 0.66 -8.87
N TRP A 85 14.53 -0.50 -8.44
CA TRP A 85 13.69 -1.56 -7.87
C TRP A 85 13.04 -1.19 -6.55
N THR A 86 13.81 -0.59 -5.64
CA THR A 86 13.31 -0.16 -4.32
C THR A 86 12.32 0.99 -4.47
N ALA A 87 12.63 1.98 -5.31
CA ALA A 87 11.72 3.09 -5.60
C ALA A 87 10.40 2.60 -6.22
N GLY A 88 10.47 1.70 -7.21
CA GLY A 88 9.29 1.11 -7.84
C GLY A 88 8.41 0.37 -6.83
N SER A 89 9.01 -0.49 -6.00
CA SER A 89 8.28 -1.25 -4.98
C SER A 89 7.66 -0.35 -3.91
N ALA A 90 8.38 0.72 -3.51
CA ALA A 90 7.89 1.70 -2.54
C ALA A 90 6.70 2.51 -3.08
N ILE A 91 6.72 2.90 -4.36
CA ILE A 91 5.61 3.62 -4.99
C ILE A 91 4.35 2.75 -5.01
N VAL A 92 4.47 1.51 -5.48
CA VAL A 92 3.32 0.60 -5.58
C VAL A 92 2.76 0.29 -4.20
N SER A 93 3.58 -0.15 -3.25
CA SER A 93 3.12 -0.49 -1.91
C SER A 93 2.68 0.73 -1.10
N GLY A 94 3.32 1.88 -1.30
CA GLY A 94 2.92 3.16 -0.72
C GLY A 94 1.54 3.60 -1.19
N SER A 95 1.19 3.37 -2.47
CA SER A 95 -0.14 3.68 -2.99
C SER A 95 -1.24 2.85 -2.32
N VAL A 96 -1.00 1.55 -2.11
CA VAL A 96 -1.93 0.64 -1.41
C VAL A 96 -2.09 1.05 0.05
N TYR A 97 -1.00 1.42 0.70
CA TYR A 97 -1.02 1.94 2.07
C TYR A 97 -1.84 3.21 2.20
N LEU A 98 -1.62 4.19 1.31
CA LEU A 98 -2.36 5.46 1.34
C LEU A 98 -3.85 5.23 1.09
N ALA A 99 -4.20 4.44 0.07
CA ALA A 99 -5.59 4.12 -0.24
C ALA A 99 -6.28 3.36 0.91
N GLY A 100 -5.61 2.33 1.46
CA GLY A 100 -6.13 1.53 2.56
C GLY A 100 -6.34 2.34 3.85
N ASN A 101 -5.37 3.18 4.21
CA ASN A 101 -5.47 4.02 5.40
C ASN A 101 -6.47 5.17 5.23
N THR A 102 -6.64 5.68 4.01
CA THR A 102 -7.70 6.66 3.71
C THR A 102 -9.09 6.03 3.86
N LEU A 103 -9.28 4.83 3.31
CA LEU A 103 -10.52 4.08 3.47
C LEU A 103 -10.80 3.79 4.96
N HIS A 104 -9.77 3.44 5.72
CA HIS A 104 -9.88 3.21 7.16
C HIS A 104 -10.31 4.45 7.93
N TRP A 105 -9.72 5.60 7.62
CA TRP A 105 -10.12 6.88 8.22
C TRP A 105 -11.57 7.25 7.87
N LEU A 106 -11.99 7.06 6.62
CA LEU A 106 -13.37 7.33 6.19
C LEU A 106 -14.37 6.43 6.91
N GLU A 107 -14.06 5.14 7.03
CA GLU A 107 -14.90 4.19 7.74
C GLU A 107 -15.03 4.55 9.23
N TYR A 108 -13.93 4.97 9.85
CA TYR A 108 -13.94 5.47 11.23
C TYR A 108 -14.86 6.68 11.39
N GLN A 109 -14.79 7.66 10.47
CA GLN A 109 -15.65 8.84 10.52
C GLN A 109 -17.14 8.48 10.37
N GLY A 110 -17.47 7.50 9.52
CA GLY A 110 -18.85 7.11 9.22
C GLY A 110 -19.50 6.15 10.24
N ARG A 111 -18.73 5.20 10.79
CA ARG A 111 -19.25 4.14 11.68
C ARG A 111 -19.12 4.45 13.16
N CYS A 112 -18.02 5.08 13.61
CA CYS A 112 -17.83 5.32 15.03
C CYS A 112 -18.67 6.48 15.56
N ASN A 113 -19.48 6.22 16.58
CA ASN A 113 -20.27 7.26 17.25
C ASN A 113 -19.43 8.35 17.94
N ASN A 114 -18.16 8.05 18.23
CA ASN A 114 -17.21 8.99 18.81
C ASN A 114 -16.46 9.81 17.76
N SER A 115 -16.73 9.62 16.46
CA SER A 115 -16.06 10.40 15.42
C SER A 115 -16.47 11.88 15.48
N GLY A 116 -15.52 12.78 15.17
CA GLY A 116 -15.77 14.21 15.15
C GLY A 116 -16.90 14.58 14.19
N LEU A 117 -16.97 13.92 13.03
CA LEU A 117 -18.01 14.14 12.04
C LEU A 117 -19.41 13.75 12.55
N ARG A 118 -19.57 12.58 13.19
CA ARG A 118 -20.87 12.19 13.78
C ARG A 118 -21.28 13.07 14.94
N GLN A 119 -20.33 13.53 15.76
CA GLN A 119 -20.63 14.46 16.83
C GLN A 119 -21.11 15.81 16.27
N LEU A 120 -20.48 16.30 15.20
CA LEU A 120 -20.92 17.52 14.51
C LEU A 120 -22.30 17.35 13.88
N ILE A 121 -22.57 16.24 13.18
CA ILE A 121 -23.91 15.95 12.65
C ILE A 121 -24.93 15.90 13.78
N LYS A 122 -24.65 15.22 14.90
CA LYS A 122 -25.56 15.18 16.06
C LYS A 122 -25.83 16.56 16.66
N ARG A 123 -24.86 17.48 16.63
CA ARG A 123 -25.01 18.87 17.12
C ARG A 123 -25.71 19.78 16.12
N ALA A 124 -25.42 19.61 14.83
CA ALA A 124 -25.96 20.42 13.75
C ALA A 124 -27.35 19.97 13.30
N GLN A 125 -27.74 18.74 13.62
CA GLN A 125 -29.07 18.21 13.34
C GLN A 125 -30.04 18.70 14.44
N PRO A 126 -30.93 19.67 14.14
CA PRO A 126 -32.05 19.95 15.04
C PRO A 126 -32.87 18.67 15.22
N PRO A 127 -33.67 18.53 16.29
CA PRO A 127 -34.48 17.34 16.51
C PRO A 127 -35.50 17.18 15.37
N LEU A 128 -35.14 16.41 14.34
CA LEU A 128 -36.08 15.88 13.35
C LEU A 128 -37.04 14.84 13.96
N LYS A 129 -36.99 14.64 15.27
CA LYS A 129 -37.81 13.71 16.03
C LYS A 129 -38.85 14.47 16.85
N ALA A 130 -39.80 15.15 16.17
CA ALA A 130 -41.15 15.45 16.69
C ALA A 130 -42.03 16.31 15.74
N ALA A 131 -41.91 16.20 14.41
CA ALA A 131 -43.01 16.65 13.55
C ALA A 131 -43.84 15.41 13.20
N PRO A 132 -44.95 15.11 13.90
CA PRO A 132 -45.92 14.18 13.35
C PRO A 132 -46.35 14.74 11.99
N MET A 133 -46.09 13.97 10.93
CA MET A 133 -46.59 14.26 9.59
C MET A 133 -48.12 14.21 9.68
N GLN A 134 -48.76 15.36 9.86
CA GLN A 134 -50.21 15.50 9.78
C GLN A 134 -50.57 15.31 8.31
N ILE A 135 -50.88 14.07 7.93
CA ILE A 135 -51.49 13.76 6.63
C ILE A 135 -52.89 14.35 6.68
N SER A 136 -53.04 15.57 6.15
CA SER A 136 -54.35 16.16 5.88
C SER A 136 -55.03 15.36 4.79
N ARG A 137 -55.90 14.43 5.19
CA ARG A 137 -56.89 13.87 4.27
C ARG A 137 -57.90 14.98 3.97
N TYR A 138 -57.81 15.54 2.77
CA TYR A 138 -58.96 16.12 2.09
C TYR A 138 -59.55 15.04 1.17
#